data_AF-A0A1Y1Z716-F1
#
_entry.id   AF-A0A1Y1Z716-F1
#
_cell.length_a   1.000
_cell.length_b   1.000
_cell.length_c   1.000
_cell.angle_alpha   90.00
_cell.angle_beta   90.00
_cell.angle_gamma   90.00
#
_symmetry.space_group_name_H-M   'P 1'
#
loop_
_entity.id
_entity.type
_entity.pdbx_description
1 polymer ?
#
loop_
_entity_poly.entity_id
_entity_poly.type
_entity_poly.pdbx_seq_one_letter_code
_entity_poly.pdbx_strand_id
1 'polypeptide(L)'
;MDYLEKHEIPVYFQDIVTNLLIKKPEKPLQILNSYFESVANGTNVLLREYEYIISTKRNKAYFIHYFHESFKNTKKLLSLDMIYQYCKLITASFSYDIIKKSFLIVNHQNKNEEPSNILFEDFIKAFKIYFFYYDFFKSCKKTIDKVTDLFISSKKNNLQDSITTKNYENKIDYIEAFFIKEITSIYENEDYIIIYPKDFLLSINSIIHKTVIPLMRIEVYSILESENISNYIENEFISNCINDEFLVSYVNKYLY
;
A
#
# COMPACT_ATOMS: atom_id res chain seq x y z
N MET A 1 20.37 -0.91 21.19
CA MET A 1 19.78 0.14 20.33
C MET A 1 18.57 -0.42 19.58
N ASP A 2 18.62 -1.67 19.15
CA ASP A 2 17.59 -2.36 18.33
C ASP A 2 16.14 -2.27 18.82
N TYR A 3 15.87 -2.27 20.14
CA TYR A 3 14.48 -2.23 20.63
C TYR A 3 13.78 -0.91 20.30
N LEU A 4 14.48 0.23 20.48
CA LEU A 4 13.90 1.55 20.26
C LEU A 4 13.59 1.76 18.78
N GLU A 5 14.52 1.37 17.91
CA GLU A 5 14.37 1.48 16.46
C GLU A 5 13.30 0.53 15.93
N LYS A 6 13.29 -0.73 16.41
CA LYS A 6 12.26 -1.73 16.04
C LYS A 6 10.84 -1.26 16.35
N HIS A 7 10.66 -0.53 17.44
CA HIS A 7 9.36 -0.03 17.87
C HIS A 7 9.11 1.43 17.48
N GLU A 8 9.98 2.03 16.66
CA GLU A 8 9.83 3.39 16.13
C GLU A 8 9.68 4.45 17.25
N ILE A 9 10.17 4.13 18.46
CA ILE A 9 10.08 4.95 19.67
C ILE A 9 10.75 6.33 19.52
N PRO A 10 11.89 6.47 18.82
CA PRO A 10 12.51 7.78 18.57
C PRO A 10 11.56 8.78 17.90
N VAL A 11 10.65 8.34 17.03
CA VAL A 11 9.68 9.22 16.34
C VAL A 11 8.76 9.91 17.35
N TYR A 12 8.25 9.14 18.33
CA TYR A 12 7.39 9.66 19.38
C TYR A 12 8.13 10.61 20.32
N PHE A 13 9.37 10.29 20.68
CA PHE A 13 10.21 11.19 21.47
C PHE A 13 10.48 12.51 20.73
N GLN A 14 10.82 12.44 19.45
CA GLN A 14 11.07 13.64 18.65
C GLN A 14 9.83 14.54 18.58
N ASP A 15 8.65 13.97 18.36
CA ASP A 15 7.38 14.72 18.32
C ASP A 15 7.08 15.40 19.67
N ILE A 16 7.10 14.64 20.78
CA ILE A 16 6.74 15.21 22.09
C ILE A 16 7.79 16.22 22.58
N VAL A 17 9.08 15.97 22.37
CA VAL A 17 10.15 16.91 22.74
C VAL A 17 10.02 18.20 21.95
N THR A 18 9.73 18.12 20.65
CA THR A 18 9.48 19.32 19.82
C THR A 18 8.30 20.12 20.37
N ASN A 19 7.19 19.45 20.71
CA ASN A 19 6.02 20.09 21.31
C ASN A 19 6.31 20.73 22.67
N LEU A 20 7.10 20.08 23.53
CA LEU A 20 7.50 20.61 24.84
C LEU A 20 8.40 21.84 24.70
N LEU A 21 9.34 21.83 23.74
CA LEU A 21 10.23 22.96 23.48
C LEU A 21 9.50 24.19 22.94
N ILE A 22 8.46 23.97 22.11
CA ILE A 22 7.63 25.05 21.56
C ILE A 22 6.70 25.62 22.64
N LYS A 23 5.94 24.76 23.33
CA LYS A 23 4.89 25.19 24.26
C LYS A 23 5.41 25.59 25.64
N LYS A 24 6.61 25.12 26.03
CA LYS A 24 7.25 25.33 27.34
C LYS A 24 6.27 25.25 28.52
N PRO A 25 5.56 24.12 28.66
CA PRO A 25 4.52 24.00 29.66
C PRO A 25 5.10 23.97 31.08
N GLU A 26 4.32 24.40 32.06
CA GLU A 26 4.72 24.42 33.48
C GLU A 26 5.02 23.02 34.05
N LYS A 27 4.36 21.98 33.53
CA LYS A 27 4.48 20.59 34.00
C LYS A 27 4.87 19.63 32.87
N PRO A 28 6.12 19.70 32.36
CA PRO A 28 6.53 18.95 31.18
C PRO A 28 6.47 17.43 31.38
N LEU A 29 6.77 16.93 32.59
CA LEU A 29 6.73 15.49 32.89
C LEU A 29 5.31 14.92 32.83
N GLN A 30 4.29 15.69 33.21
CA GLN A 30 2.89 15.24 33.13
C GLN A 30 2.44 15.13 31.68
N ILE A 31 2.80 16.12 30.85
CA ILE A 31 2.49 16.10 29.41
C ILE A 31 3.21 14.95 28.70
N LEU A 32 4.46 14.68 29.07
CA LEU A 32 5.21 13.53 28.54
C LEU A 32 4.49 12.21 28.87
N ASN A 33 4.06 12.03 30.13
CA ASN A 33 3.35 10.83 30.55
C ASN A 33 2.02 10.67 29.80
N SER A 34 1.18 11.71 29.76
CA SER A 34 -0.10 11.67 29.04
C SER A 34 0.06 11.45 27.54
N TYR A 35 1.15 11.93 26.94
CA TYR A 35 1.45 11.66 25.53
C TYR A 35 1.73 10.19 25.29
N PHE A 36 2.59 9.56 26.10
CA PHE A 36 2.88 8.12 25.94
C PHE A 36 1.70 7.23 26.31
N GLU A 37 0.84 7.64 27.24
CA GLU A 37 -0.47 7.01 27.45
C GLU A 37 -1.34 7.09 26.19
N SER A 38 -1.34 8.24 25.50
CA SER A 38 -2.04 8.40 24.23
C SER A 38 -1.45 7.54 23.12
N VAL A 39 -0.11 7.40 23.04
CA VAL A 39 0.57 6.49 22.10
C VAL A 39 0.26 5.02 22.42
N ALA A 40 0.21 4.65 23.70
CA ALA A 40 -0.17 3.32 24.14
C ALA A 40 -1.62 2.99 23.76
N ASN A 41 -2.53 3.97 23.89
CA ASN A 41 -3.94 3.81 23.51
C ASN A 41 -4.23 4.06 22.02
N GLY A 42 -3.24 4.56 21.26
CA GLY A 42 -3.37 4.89 19.84
C GLY A 42 -4.12 6.19 19.54
N THR A 43 -4.65 6.89 20.54
CA THR A 43 -5.38 8.16 20.35
C THR A 43 -4.49 9.29 19.85
N ASN A 44 -3.16 9.10 19.90
CA ASN A 44 -2.16 10.05 19.45
C ASN A 44 -2.27 10.36 17.95
N VAL A 45 -2.99 9.57 17.16
CA VAL A 45 -3.18 9.76 15.70
C VAL A 45 -4.37 10.64 15.34
N LEU A 46 -5.28 10.90 16.29
CA LEU A 46 -6.49 11.68 16.05
C LEU A 46 -6.15 13.16 15.86
N LEU A 47 -6.75 13.80 14.85
CA LEU A 47 -6.54 15.22 14.53
C LEU A 47 -5.06 15.58 14.31
N ARG A 48 -4.28 14.64 13.79
CA ARG A 48 -2.87 14.84 13.43
C ARG A 48 -2.70 15.06 11.94
N GLU A 49 -1.56 15.62 11.59
CA GLU A 49 -1.12 15.74 10.20
C GLU A 49 -0.82 14.36 9.60
N TYR A 50 -1.06 14.24 8.29
CA TYR A 50 -0.86 13.00 7.54
C TYR A 50 0.58 12.45 7.67
N GLU A 51 1.59 13.30 7.66
CA GLU A 51 3.01 12.93 7.80
C GLU A 51 3.28 12.21 9.12
N TYR A 52 2.61 12.63 10.19
CA TYR A 52 2.73 11.97 11.49
C TYR A 52 2.01 10.62 11.50
N ILE A 53 0.89 10.49 10.79
CA ILE A 53 0.14 9.23 10.71
C ILE A 53 0.97 8.16 9.99
N ILE A 54 1.68 8.52 8.92
CA ILE A 54 2.48 7.57 8.15
C ILE A 54 3.87 7.28 8.72
N SER A 55 4.29 8.01 9.76
CA SER A 55 5.66 7.93 10.28
C SER A 55 6.00 6.63 11.00
N THR A 56 4.99 5.87 11.46
CA THR A 56 5.16 4.59 12.15
C THR A 56 4.08 3.60 11.74
N LYS A 57 4.38 2.30 11.81
CA LYS A 57 3.39 1.24 11.53
C LYS A 57 2.24 1.29 12.53
N ARG A 58 2.56 1.57 13.79
CA ARG A 58 1.58 1.70 14.86
C ARG A 58 0.61 2.85 14.58
N ASN A 59 1.10 4.01 14.13
CA ASN A 59 0.22 5.14 13.78
C ASN A 59 -0.68 4.79 12.58
N LYS A 60 -0.14 4.17 11.53
CA LYS A 60 -0.94 3.71 10.37
C LYS A 60 -2.06 2.76 10.82
N ALA A 61 -1.74 1.80 11.69
CA ALA A 61 -2.69 0.84 12.24
C ALA A 61 -3.79 1.51 13.07
N TYR A 62 -3.46 2.37 14.04
CA TYR A 62 -4.50 3.05 14.82
C TYR A 62 -5.34 4.02 14.00
N PHE A 63 -4.77 4.65 12.98
CA PHE A 63 -5.59 5.44 12.06
C PHE A 63 -6.63 4.58 11.34
N ILE A 64 -6.22 3.44 10.79
CA ILE A 64 -7.12 2.43 10.21
C ILE A 64 -8.19 2.01 11.22
N HIS A 65 -7.80 1.77 12.47
CA HIS A 65 -8.71 1.38 13.55
C HIS A 65 -9.82 2.41 13.73
N TYR A 66 -9.46 3.66 14.02
CA TYR A 66 -10.43 4.72 14.28
C TYR A 66 -11.27 5.03 13.05
N PHE A 67 -10.68 4.98 11.86
CA PHE A 67 -11.42 5.15 10.62
C PHE A 67 -12.46 4.04 10.42
N HIS A 68 -12.07 2.77 10.61
CA HIS A 68 -13.01 1.65 10.57
C HIS A 68 -14.11 1.77 11.63
N GLU A 69 -13.76 2.00 12.89
CA GLU A 69 -14.72 2.08 13.99
C GLU A 69 -15.73 3.22 13.83
N SER A 70 -15.30 4.34 13.24
CA SER A 70 -16.18 5.51 13.00
C SER A 70 -17.26 5.23 11.96
N PHE A 71 -17.01 4.32 11.01
CA PHE A 71 -17.86 4.16 9.82
C PHE A 71 -18.31 2.72 9.53
N LYS A 72 -17.93 1.72 10.33
CA LYS A 72 -18.30 0.29 10.14
C LYS A 72 -19.81 0.02 10.07
N ASN A 73 -20.63 0.90 10.65
CA ASN A 73 -22.08 0.76 10.62
C ASN A 73 -22.73 1.41 9.38
N THR A 74 -21.95 2.07 8.52
CA THR A 74 -22.45 2.74 7.32
C THR A 74 -22.81 1.71 6.25
N LYS A 75 -24.10 1.58 5.97
CA LYS A 75 -24.63 0.70 4.89
C LYS A 75 -24.79 1.43 3.55
N LYS A 76 -24.39 2.69 3.47
CA LYS A 76 -24.53 3.52 2.27
C LYS A 76 -23.42 3.21 1.28
N LEU A 77 -23.75 3.21 -0.01
CA LEU A 77 -22.77 3.28 -1.08
C LEU A 77 -22.09 4.65 -1.07
N LEU A 78 -20.76 4.66 -0.96
CA LEU A 78 -19.95 5.86 -0.84
C LEU A 78 -19.26 6.16 -2.16
N SER A 79 -19.32 7.42 -2.58
CA SER A 79 -18.46 7.93 -3.65
C SER A 79 -17.06 8.20 -3.11
N LEU A 80 -16.09 8.30 -4.02
CA LEU A 80 -14.72 8.68 -3.69
C LEU A 80 -14.65 9.94 -2.82
N ASP A 81 -15.40 10.98 -3.19
CA ASP A 81 -15.40 12.24 -2.45
C ASP A 81 -15.98 12.10 -1.04
N MET A 82 -17.04 11.28 -0.87
CA MET A 82 -17.60 11.04 0.47
C MET A 82 -16.58 10.36 1.39
N ILE A 83 -15.86 9.36 0.88
CA ILE A 83 -14.82 8.66 1.64
C ILE A 83 -13.68 9.60 2.00
N TYR A 84 -13.26 10.45 1.06
CA TYR A 84 -12.24 11.44 1.31
C TYR A 84 -12.68 12.44 2.41
N GLN A 85 -13.92 12.94 2.36
CA GLN A 85 -14.44 13.80 3.43
C GLN A 85 -14.50 13.08 4.78
N TYR A 86 -14.85 11.79 4.81
CA TYR A 86 -14.83 11.00 6.04
C TYR A 86 -13.42 10.89 6.63
N CYS A 87 -12.40 10.70 5.81
CA CYS A 87 -11.01 10.71 6.27
C CYS A 87 -10.63 12.07 6.85
N LYS A 88 -11.08 13.16 6.20
CA LYS A 88 -10.81 14.53 6.66
C LYS A 88 -11.42 14.87 8.02
N LEU A 89 -12.45 14.16 8.46
CA LEU A 89 -13.00 14.30 9.82
C LEU A 89 -12.03 13.78 10.89
N ILE A 90 -11.15 12.85 10.54
CA ILE A 90 -10.17 12.26 11.46
C ILE A 90 -8.83 13.00 11.35
N THR A 91 -8.43 13.40 10.14
CA THR A 91 -7.16 14.09 9.86
C THR A 91 -7.30 15.06 8.70
N ALA A 92 -7.05 16.34 8.96
CA ALA A 92 -7.35 17.43 8.03
C ALA A 92 -6.52 17.41 6.73
N SER A 93 -5.35 16.77 6.74
CA SER A 93 -4.37 16.76 5.64
C SER A 93 -4.17 15.40 4.97
N PHE A 94 -5.15 14.48 5.06
CA PHE A 94 -5.00 13.15 4.45
C PHE A 94 -4.74 13.20 2.94
N SER A 95 -3.88 12.29 2.45
CA SER A 95 -3.59 12.16 1.02
C SER A 95 -4.79 11.65 0.23
N TYR A 96 -5.29 12.47 -0.71
CA TYR A 96 -6.35 12.08 -1.64
C TYR A 96 -5.95 10.87 -2.51
N ASP A 97 -4.69 10.80 -2.91
CA ASP A 97 -4.19 9.73 -3.79
C ASP A 97 -4.35 8.34 -3.18
N ILE A 98 -4.19 8.24 -1.86
CA ILE A 98 -4.35 6.96 -1.16
C ILE A 98 -5.82 6.52 -1.16
N ILE A 99 -6.74 7.45 -0.93
CA ILE A 99 -8.17 7.18 -0.97
C ILE A 99 -8.60 6.81 -2.38
N LYS A 100 -8.17 7.60 -3.38
CA LYS A 100 -8.44 7.36 -4.80
C LYS A 100 -7.94 5.99 -5.23
N LYS A 101 -6.70 5.63 -4.92
CA LYS A 101 -6.14 4.34 -5.32
C LYS A 101 -6.88 3.18 -4.67
N SER A 102 -7.16 3.26 -3.37
CA SER A 102 -7.93 2.23 -2.64
C SER A 102 -9.33 2.05 -3.24
N PHE A 103 -10.00 3.15 -3.61
CA PHE A 103 -11.31 3.14 -4.26
C PHE A 103 -11.27 2.50 -5.66
N LEU A 104 -10.23 2.78 -6.44
CA LEU A 104 -10.04 2.21 -7.78
C LEU A 104 -9.75 0.70 -7.71
N ILE A 105 -9.00 0.24 -6.70
CA ILE A 105 -8.72 -1.19 -6.52
C ILE A 105 -10.01 -1.98 -6.26
N VAL A 106 -10.94 -1.45 -5.46
CA VAL A 106 -12.24 -2.09 -5.23
C VAL A 106 -13.07 -2.16 -6.51
N ASN A 107 -13.09 -1.07 -7.29
CA ASN A 107 -13.80 -1.06 -8.58
C ASN A 107 -13.18 -2.04 -9.58
N HIS A 108 -11.85 -2.17 -9.59
CA HIS A 108 -11.13 -3.18 -10.37
C HIS A 108 -11.52 -4.61 -9.98
N GLN A 109 -11.60 -4.90 -8.67
CA GLN A 109 -12.06 -6.21 -8.15
C GLN A 109 -13.51 -6.53 -8.58
N ASN A 110 -14.36 -5.52 -8.61
CA ASN A 110 -15.75 -5.65 -9.06
C ASN A 110 -15.89 -5.74 -10.58
N LYS A 111 -14.79 -5.59 -11.34
CA LYS A 111 -14.77 -5.57 -12.81
C LYS A 111 -15.69 -4.48 -13.40
N ASN A 112 -15.83 -3.37 -12.70
CA ASN A 112 -16.61 -2.24 -13.17
C ASN A 112 -15.82 -1.48 -14.23
N GLU A 113 -16.40 -1.30 -15.43
CA GLU A 113 -15.79 -0.51 -16.51
C GLU A 113 -15.70 0.98 -16.13
N GLU A 114 -16.65 1.49 -15.35
CA GLU A 114 -16.65 2.84 -14.80
C GLU A 114 -16.66 2.81 -13.26
N PRO A 115 -15.95 3.73 -12.57
CA PRO A 115 -15.91 3.75 -11.11
C PRO A 115 -17.29 4.02 -10.52
N SER A 116 -17.88 3.01 -9.88
CA SER A 116 -19.15 3.12 -9.18
C SER A 116 -18.93 3.40 -7.70
N ASN A 117 -19.98 3.88 -7.02
CA ASN A 117 -19.97 3.96 -5.56
C ASN A 117 -19.79 2.55 -4.96
N ILE A 118 -19.10 2.47 -3.81
CA ILE A 118 -18.72 1.20 -3.17
C ILE A 118 -19.20 1.16 -1.72
N LEU A 119 -19.32 -0.05 -1.16
CA LEU A 119 -19.59 -0.21 0.26
C LEU A 119 -18.35 0.14 1.08
N PHE A 120 -18.56 0.68 2.29
CA PHE A 120 -17.47 0.99 3.21
C PHE A 120 -16.66 -0.26 3.58
N GLU A 121 -17.32 -1.40 3.75
CA GLU A 121 -16.67 -2.69 4.07
C GLU A 121 -15.71 -3.18 2.98
N ASP A 122 -16.01 -2.89 1.71
CA ASP A 122 -15.10 -3.26 0.62
C ASP A 122 -13.96 -2.25 0.50
N PHE A 123 -14.28 -0.96 0.66
CA PHE A 123 -13.27 0.09 0.73
C PHE A 123 -12.25 -0.17 1.83
N ILE A 124 -12.70 -0.45 3.06
CA ILE A 124 -11.81 -0.54 4.22
C ILE A 124 -10.84 -1.71 4.10
N LYS A 125 -11.23 -2.82 3.44
CA LYS A 125 -10.34 -3.96 3.15
C LYS A 125 -9.20 -3.54 2.23
N ALA A 126 -9.52 -2.87 1.13
CA ALA A 126 -8.52 -2.37 0.19
C ALA A 126 -7.63 -1.29 0.82
N PHE A 127 -8.26 -0.33 1.49
CA PHE A 127 -7.57 0.78 2.16
C PHE A 127 -6.60 0.29 3.22
N LYS A 128 -6.99 -0.68 4.06
CA LYS A 128 -6.13 -1.28 5.09
C LYS A 128 -4.79 -1.72 4.53
N ILE A 129 -4.82 -2.51 3.46
CA ILE A 129 -3.61 -3.09 2.86
C ILE A 129 -2.85 -2.02 2.08
N TYR A 130 -3.52 -1.26 1.22
CA TYR A 130 -2.86 -0.27 0.40
C TYR A 130 -2.20 0.84 1.23
N PHE A 131 -2.88 1.36 2.24
CA PHE A 131 -2.34 2.41 3.10
C PHE A 131 -1.19 1.91 3.98
N PHE A 132 -1.32 0.71 4.57
CA PHE A 132 -0.30 0.17 5.47
C PHE A 132 1.02 -0.11 4.74
N TYR A 133 0.94 -0.69 3.54
CA TYR A 133 2.10 -1.03 2.69
C TYR A 133 2.36 0.00 1.58
N TYR A 134 1.90 1.24 1.74
CA TYR A 134 1.98 2.28 0.70
C TYR A 134 3.40 2.45 0.13
N ASP A 135 4.42 2.53 0.99
CA ASP A 135 5.81 2.75 0.58
C ASP A 135 6.36 1.56 -0.23
N PHE A 136 5.96 0.35 0.14
CA PHE A 136 6.27 -0.87 -0.61
C PHE A 136 5.59 -0.84 -1.98
N PHE A 137 4.28 -0.58 -2.05
CA PHE A 137 3.55 -0.52 -3.33
C PHE A 137 4.08 0.57 -4.25
N LYS A 138 4.46 1.73 -3.71
CA LYS A 138 5.12 2.81 -4.45
C LYS A 138 6.45 2.36 -5.06
N SER A 139 7.20 1.50 -4.36
CA SER A 139 8.43 0.92 -4.87
C SER A 139 8.16 -0.14 -5.95
N CYS A 140 7.18 -1.01 -5.73
CA CYS A 140 6.74 -2.00 -6.72
C CYS A 140 6.26 -1.36 -8.01
N LYS A 141 5.52 -0.25 -7.93
CA LYS A 141 5.05 0.49 -9.11
C LYS A 141 6.19 0.89 -10.04
N LYS A 142 7.29 1.42 -9.50
CA LYS A 142 8.48 1.76 -10.31
C LYS A 142 9.04 0.55 -11.04
N THR A 143 9.01 -0.62 -10.42
CA THR A 143 9.45 -1.88 -11.05
C THR A 143 8.47 -2.33 -12.13
N ILE A 144 7.16 -2.24 -11.87
CA ILE A 144 6.11 -2.55 -12.86
C ILE A 144 6.23 -1.65 -14.08
N ASP A 145 6.46 -0.34 -13.89
CA ASP A 145 6.65 0.63 -14.98
C ASP A 145 7.84 0.24 -15.86
N LYS A 146 9.01 -0.02 -15.24
CA LYS A 146 10.22 -0.47 -15.96
C LYS A 146 9.98 -1.75 -16.76
N VAL A 147 9.30 -2.73 -16.17
CA VAL A 147 9.00 -3.99 -16.85
C VAL A 147 8.06 -3.78 -18.03
N THR A 148 7.05 -2.93 -17.84
CA THR A 148 6.09 -2.58 -18.90
C THR A 148 6.79 -1.88 -20.06
N ASP A 149 7.71 -0.95 -19.78
CA ASP A 149 8.49 -0.25 -20.80
C ASP A 149 9.41 -1.20 -21.59
N LEU A 150 10.07 -2.15 -20.89
CA LEU A 150 10.89 -3.19 -21.53
C LEU A 150 10.04 -4.09 -22.45
N PHE A 151 8.86 -4.51 -21.98
CA PHE A 151 7.94 -5.32 -22.77
C PHE A 151 7.49 -4.60 -24.04
N ILE A 152 7.07 -3.34 -23.93
CA ILE A 152 6.59 -2.54 -25.07
C ILE A 152 7.71 -2.26 -26.07
N SER A 153 8.91 -1.92 -25.58
CA SER A 153 10.09 -1.71 -26.42
C SER A 153 10.47 -2.98 -27.18
N SER A 154 10.40 -4.14 -26.52
CA SER A 154 10.66 -5.43 -27.16
C SER A 154 9.65 -5.76 -28.26
N LYS A 155 8.37 -5.38 -28.10
CA LYS A 155 7.32 -5.62 -29.09
C LYS A 155 7.48 -4.74 -30.33
N LYS A 156 7.86 -3.47 -30.16
CA LYS A 156 8.14 -2.56 -31.29
C LYS A 156 9.25 -3.09 -32.19
N ASN A 157 10.31 -3.65 -31.60
CA ASN A 157 11.42 -4.23 -32.37
C ASN A 157 11.01 -5.54 -33.09
N ASN A 158 10.08 -6.32 -32.52
CA ASN A 158 9.63 -7.58 -33.10
C ASN A 158 8.53 -7.44 -34.16
N LEU A 159 7.87 -6.27 -34.30
CA LEU A 159 6.96 -6.02 -35.43
C LEU A 159 7.72 -5.92 -36.76
N GLN A 160 9.05 -5.82 -36.72
CA GLN A 160 9.94 -5.76 -37.88
C GLN A 160 10.49 -7.12 -38.31
N ASP A 161 10.44 -8.14 -37.44
CA ASP A 161 10.91 -9.49 -37.73
C ASP A 161 9.81 -10.51 -37.40
N SER A 162 9.49 -11.41 -38.32
CA SER A 162 8.48 -12.46 -38.12
C SER A 162 8.91 -13.45 -37.01
N ILE A 163 8.43 -13.26 -35.76
CA ILE A 163 8.83 -14.09 -34.62
C ILE A 163 7.86 -15.25 -34.36
N THR A 164 8.41 -16.45 -34.20
CA THR A 164 7.73 -17.69 -33.79
C THR A 164 7.39 -17.72 -32.30
N THR A 165 6.30 -18.40 -31.93
CA THR A 165 5.72 -18.49 -30.56
C THR A 165 6.74 -18.86 -29.46
N LYS A 166 7.71 -19.72 -29.78
CA LYS A 166 8.75 -20.21 -28.86
C LYS A 166 9.73 -19.12 -28.40
N ASN A 167 9.92 -18.07 -29.21
CA ASN A 167 10.76 -16.91 -28.85
C ASN A 167 10.03 -15.94 -27.92
N TYR A 168 8.70 -15.97 -27.88
CA TYR A 168 7.89 -15.16 -26.98
C TYR A 168 7.75 -15.78 -25.59
N GLU A 169 7.56 -17.10 -25.51
CA GLU A 169 7.52 -17.83 -24.22
C GLU A 169 8.80 -17.59 -23.41
N ASN A 170 9.98 -17.75 -24.02
CA ASN A 170 11.27 -17.48 -23.37
C ASN A 170 11.43 -16.02 -22.90
N LYS A 171 10.78 -15.05 -23.56
CA LYS A 171 10.81 -13.63 -23.17
C LYS A 171 9.88 -13.34 -21.98
N ILE A 172 8.73 -14.01 -21.92
CA ILE A 172 7.81 -13.91 -20.78
C ILE A 172 8.49 -14.46 -19.52
N ASP A 173 9.12 -15.64 -19.63
CA ASP A 173 9.86 -16.24 -18.51
C ASP A 173 11.01 -15.33 -18.04
N TYR A 174 11.70 -14.66 -18.98
CA TYR A 174 12.72 -13.65 -18.64
C TYR A 174 12.15 -12.45 -17.89
N ILE A 175 10.99 -11.93 -18.34
CA ILE A 175 10.33 -10.79 -17.69
C ILE A 175 9.82 -11.17 -16.30
N GLU A 176 9.25 -12.36 -16.15
CA GLU A 176 8.82 -12.89 -14.85
C GLU A 176 10.01 -13.02 -13.90
N ALA A 177 11.10 -13.65 -14.35
CA ALA A 177 12.32 -13.78 -13.54
C ALA A 177 12.92 -12.43 -13.16
N PHE A 178 12.90 -11.45 -14.08
CA PHE A 178 13.35 -10.09 -13.81
C PHE A 178 12.44 -9.38 -12.79
N PHE A 179 11.12 -9.51 -12.92
CA PHE A 179 10.16 -8.91 -11.99
C PHE A 179 10.31 -9.50 -10.58
N ILE A 180 10.40 -10.84 -10.47
CA ILE A 180 10.65 -11.52 -9.20
C ILE A 180 11.96 -11.02 -8.59
N LYS A 181 13.04 -10.96 -9.38
CA LYS A 181 14.34 -10.49 -8.90
C LYS A 181 14.27 -9.05 -8.38
N GLU A 182 13.67 -8.13 -9.13
CA GLU A 182 13.57 -6.73 -8.73
C GLU A 182 12.69 -6.55 -7.49
N ILE A 183 11.53 -7.20 -7.39
CA ILE A 183 10.68 -7.12 -6.20
C ILE A 183 11.38 -7.77 -4.98
N THR A 184 12.08 -8.88 -5.18
CA THR A 184 12.88 -9.51 -4.13
C THR A 184 13.98 -8.56 -3.65
N SER A 185 14.63 -7.82 -4.55
CA SER A 185 15.66 -6.83 -4.20
C SER A 185 15.11 -5.64 -3.41
N ILE A 186 13.86 -5.23 -3.62
CA ILE A 186 13.21 -4.19 -2.80
C ILE A 186 13.15 -4.64 -1.34
N TYR A 187 12.88 -5.93 -1.11
CA TYR A 187 12.81 -6.49 0.23
C TYR A 187 14.19 -6.80 0.82
N GLU A 188 15.12 -7.35 0.04
CA GLU A 188 16.46 -7.72 0.49
C GLU A 188 17.37 -6.52 0.76
N ASN A 189 16.93 -5.31 0.43
CA ASN A 189 17.60 -4.10 0.87
C ASN A 189 17.51 -3.99 2.39
N GLU A 190 18.63 -3.71 3.07
CA GLU A 190 18.76 -3.78 4.54
C GLU A 190 17.68 -2.94 5.25
N ASP A 191 17.27 -1.83 4.63
CA ASP A 191 16.22 -0.95 5.12
C ASP A 191 14.86 -1.65 5.25
N TYR A 192 14.52 -2.60 4.37
CA TYR A 192 13.21 -3.27 4.35
C TYR A 192 13.17 -4.61 5.07
N ILE A 193 14.30 -5.33 5.16
CA ILE A 193 14.41 -6.60 5.91
C ILE A 193 14.06 -6.37 7.39
N ILE A 194 14.48 -5.25 7.96
CA ILE A 194 14.17 -4.87 9.35
C ILE A 194 12.67 -4.52 9.50
N ILE A 195 12.04 -4.07 8.41
CA ILE A 195 10.67 -3.56 8.41
C ILE A 195 9.64 -4.68 8.25
N TYR A 196 9.89 -5.72 7.44
CA TYR A 196 8.87 -6.73 7.12
C TYR A 196 9.33 -8.17 7.45
N PRO A 197 8.46 -9.04 8.00
CA PRO A 197 8.83 -10.40 8.41
C PRO A 197 9.10 -11.31 7.20
N LYS A 198 9.90 -12.36 7.38
CA LYS A 198 10.25 -13.30 6.30
C LYS A 198 9.03 -13.93 5.60
N ASP A 199 7.97 -14.22 6.34
CA ASP A 199 6.73 -14.78 5.79
C ASP A 199 6.02 -13.81 4.81
N PHE A 200 6.29 -12.50 4.91
CA PHE A 200 5.84 -11.50 3.95
C PHE A 200 6.39 -11.80 2.54
N LEU A 201 7.65 -12.20 2.42
CA LEU A 201 8.26 -12.56 1.12
C LEU A 201 7.55 -13.72 0.46
N LEU A 202 7.19 -14.74 1.24
CA LEU A 202 6.52 -15.93 0.72
C LEU A 202 5.14 -15.58 0.16
N SER A 203 4.38 -14.75 0.89
CA SER A 203 3.12 -14.19 0.40
C SER A 203 3.33 -13.37 -0.87
N ILE A 204 4.26 -12.41 -0.86
CA ILE A 204 4.53 -11.55 -2.02
C ILE A 204 4.95 -12.36 -3.24
N ASN A 205 5.86 -13.33 -3.12
CA ASN A 205 6.27 -14.17 -4.26
C ASN A 205 5.09 -14.97 -4.83
N SER A 206 4.24 -15.54 -3.97
CA SER A 206 3.01 -16.22 -4.39
C SER A 206 2.06 -15.28 -5.15
N ILE A 207 1.88 -14.04 -4.66
CA ILE A 207 1.05 -13.00 -5.27
C ILE A 207 1.64 -12.56 -6.62
N ILE A 208 2.96 -12.39 -6.72
CA ILE A 208 3.65 -12.08 -7.97
C ILE A 208 3.33 -13.14 -9.02
N HIS A 209 3.48 -14.42 -8.71
CA HIS A 209 3.17 -15.50 -9.65
C HIS A 209 1.69 -15.48 -10.08
N LYS A 210 0.77 -15.26 -9.13
CA LYS A 210 -0.67 -15.12 -9.44
C LYS A 210 -0.98 -13.93 -10.35
N THR A 211 -0.22 -12.85 -10.22
CA THR A 211 -0.47 -11.60 -10.95
C THR A 211 0.22 -11.61 -12.32
N VAL A 212 1.49 -11.97 -12.38
CA VAL A 212 2.33 -11.78 -13.58
C VAL A 212 2.13 -12.92 -14.59
N ILE A 213 2.01 -14.18 -14.13
CA ILE A 213 1.93 -15.33 -15.05
C ILE A 213 0.67 -15.26 -15.93
N PRO A 214 -0.55 -15.04 -15.41
CA PRO A 214 -1.74 -15.00 -16.25
C PRO A 214 -1.80 -13.75 -17.12
N LEU A 215 -1.37 -12.59 -16.60
CA LEU A 215 -1.44 -11.32 -17.32
C LEU A 215 -0.41 -11.20 -18.45
N MET A 216 0.75 -11.85 -18.32
CA MET A 216 1.75 -11.92 -19.38
C MET A 216 1.44 -13.02 -20.41
N ARG A 217 0.62 -14.02 -20.05
CA ARG A 217 0.18 -15.12 -20.94
C ARG A 217 -1.12 -14.83 -21.68
N ILE A 218 -2.01 -14.03 -21.11
CA ILE A 218 -3.16 -13.49 -21.84
C ILE A 218 -2.57 -12.61 -22.92
N GLU A 219 -2.67 -13.07 -24.17
CA GLU A 219 -2.33 -12.29 -25.35
C GLU A 219 -2.82 -10.87 -25.14
N VAL A 220 -1.87 -9.94 -25.11
CA VAL A 220 -1.95 -8.63 -25.73
C VAL A 220 -3.33 -8.42 -26.35
N TYR A 221 -4.30 -7.97 -25.56
CA TYR A 221 -5.34 -7.13 -26.13
C TYR A 221 -4.55 -5.93 -26.65
N SER A 222 -4.31 -5.98 -27.95
CA SER A 222 -3.95 -4.85 -28.78
C SER A 222 -4.78 -3.67 -28.30
N ILE A 223 -4.15 -2.48 -28.19
CA ILE A 223 -4.75 -1.15 -28.00
C ILE A 223 -4.53 -0.47 -26.62
N LEU A 224 -3.96 -1.10 -25.60
CA LEU A 224 -3.67 -0.37 -24.35
C LEU A 224 -2.31 0.36 -24.39
N GLU A 225 -2.35 1.69 -24.15
CA GLU A 225 -1.17 2.54 -23.89
C GLU A 225 -0.35 1.99 -22.69
N SER A 226 0.95 2.28 -22.64
CA SER A 226 1.88 1.76 -21.62
C SER A 226 1.39 2.00 -20.19
N GLU A 227 0.81 3.18 -19.97
CA GLU A 227 0.28 3.59 -18.67
C GLU A 227 -0.92 2.74 -18.23
N ASN A 228 -1.78 2.33 -19.18
CA ASN A 228 -2.94 1.49 -18.89
C ASN A 228 -2.54 0.06 -18.50
N ILE A 229 -1.51 -0.49 -19.15
CA ILE A 229 -0.98 -1.82 -18.82
C ILE A 229 -0.33 -1.80 -17.43
N SER A 230 0.53 -0.81 -17.16
CA SER A 230 1.17 -0.68 -15.85
C SER A 230 0.16 -0.51 -14.72
N ASN A 231 -0.84 0.36 -14.91
CA ASN A 231 -1.90 0.59 -13.91
C ASN A 231 -2.73 -0.67 -13.68
N TYR A 232 -3.00 -1.44 -14.73
CA TYR A 232 -3.73 -2.69 -14.64
C TYR A 232 -2.95 -3.76 -13.85
N ILE A 233 -1.67 -3.97 -14.17
CA ILE A 233 -0.79 -4.92 -13.44
C ILE A 233 -0.67 -4.51 -11.97
N GLU A 234 -0.50 -3.22 -11.69
CA GLU A 234 -0.45 -2.69 -10.34
C GLU A 234 -1.75 -2.95 -9.55
N ASN A 235 -2.91 -2.67 -10.15
CA ASN A 235 -4.20 -2.90 -9.50
C ASN A 235 -4.43 -4.40 -9.25
N GLU A 236 -4.06 -5.27 -10.19
CA GLU A 236 -4.17 -6.72 -10.02
C GLU A 236 -3.23 -7.23 -8.91
N PHE A 237 -2.00 -6.73 -8.87
CA PHE A 237 -1.04 -7.07 -7.82
C PHE A 237 -1.58 -6.70 -6.44
N ILE A 238 -2.06 -5.46 -6.28
CA ILE A 238 -2.59 -4.99 -5.00
C ILE A 238 -3.88 -5.73 -4.65
N SER A 239 -4.73 -6.03 -5.63
CA SER A 239 -5.93 -6.85 -5.44
C SER A 239 -5.60 -8.23 -4.88
N ASN A 240 -4.57 -8.89 -5.41
CA ASN A 240 -4.11 -10.17 -4.89
C ASN A 240 -3.53 -10.06 -3.48
N CYS A 241 -2.87 -8.94 -3.14
CA CYS A 241 -2.42 -8.66 -1.77
C CYS A 241 -3.58 -8.47 -0.78
N ILE A 242 -4.68 -7.85 -1.21
CA ILE A 242 -5.86 -7.62 -0.36
C ILE A 242 -6.50 -8.94 0.09
N ASN A 243 -6.42 -9.96 -0.78
CA ASN A 243 -6.99 -11.28 -0.53
C ASN A 243 -6.00 -12.24 0.17
N ASP A 244 -4.78 -11.82 0.48
CA ASP A 244 -3.78 -12.66 1.15
C ASP A 244 -3.98 -12.65 2.67
N GLU A 245 -4.32 -13.82 3.23
CA GLU A 245 -4.64 -13.98 4.66
C GLU A 245 -3.48 -13.58 5.57
N PHE A 246 -2.23 -13.85 5.15
CA PHE A 246 -1.06 -13.52 5.95
C PHE A 246 -0.85 -12.00 6.01
N LEU A 247 -0.92 -11.31 4.86
CA LEU A 247 -0.80 -9.85 4.82
C LEU A 247 -1.87 -9.16 5.66
N VAL A 248 -3.11 -9.63 5.58
CA VAL A 248 -4.23 -9.13 6.39
C VAL A 248 -3.99 -9.39 7.87
N SER A 249 -3.59 -10.61 8.24
CA SER A 249 -3.29 -10.98 9.63
C SER A 249 -2.15 -10.13 10.20
N TYR A 250 -1.11 -9.85 9.42
CA TYR A 250 0.02 -9.05 9.85
C TYR A 250 -0.38 -7.60 10.17
N VAL A 251 -1.20 -6.95 9.34
CA VAL A 251 -1.73 -5.61 9.64
C VAL A 251 -2.53 -5.63 10.95
N ASN A 252 -3.34 -6.67 11.15
CA ASN A 252 -4.16 -6.81 12.35
C ASN A 252 -3.33 -7.00 13.64
N LYS A 253 -2.09 -7.50 13.56
CA LYS A 253 -1.18 -7.58 14.74
C LYS A 253 -0.77 -6.23 15.31
N TYR A 254 -0.93 -5.14 14.56
CA TYR A 254 -0.66 -3.79 15.07
C TYR A 254 -1.89 -3.11 15.68
N LEU A 255 -3.06 -3.74 15.56
CA LEU A 255 -4.32 -3.27 16.10
C LEU A 255 -4.63 -3.83 17.51
N TYR A 256 -3.96 -4.93 17.89
CA TYR A 256 -4.14 -5.69 19.13
C TYR A 256 -2.81 -5.97 19.80
#